data_AF-A0A235F222-F1
#
_entry.id   AF-A0A235F222-F1
#
_cell.length_a   1.000
_cell.length_b   1.000
_cell.length_c   1.000
_cell.angle_alpha   90.00
_cell.angle_beta   90.00
_cell.angle_gamma   90.00
#
_symmetry.space_group_name_H-M   'P 1'
#
loop_
_entity.id
_entity.type
_entity.pdbx_description
1 polymer ?
#
loop_
_entity_poly.entity_id
_entity_poly.type
_entity_poly.pdbx_seq_one_letter_code
_entity_poly.pdbx_strand_id
1 'polypeptide(L)'
;MSRLSIFPALPRSILSLSAVALLSLSPAVLAQPAPAPQAEADAAERAQRVAEDARRAELEAQGKALRDEAEATFKATEAGCYDKFLVNRCIDQAKRQRLDTIQRARALEAEARQIDLAQRQRAAAEVQASQRLAPPTEPAAPAPDPAAAQRGATVIPVPSPDVDIAPTPEADRIRRERAQSASDAAATAEAQRNARDAERAAKRTQAEAEAAARAEAAARDRARYEERLRKYEEEQAAKKK
;
A
#
# COMPACT_ATOMS: atom_id res chain seq x y z
N MET A 1 -8.61 -51.86 4.28
CA MET A 1 -9.74 -51.58 3.37
C MET A 1 -9.31 -50.39 2.50
N SER A 2 -8.47 -50.58 1.48
CA SER A 2 -8.70 -51.23 0.18
C SER A 2 -9.58 -50.41 -0.77
N ARG A 3 -8.90 -49.55 -1.56
CA ARG A 3 -9.14 -49.15 -2.98
C ARG A 3 -10.49 -48.43 -3.27
N LEU A 4 -10.68 -47.58 -4.29
CA LEU A 4 -10.16 -47.51 -5.65
C LEU A 4 -10.22 -46.07 -6.18
N SER A 5 -9.16 -45.69 -6.88
CA SER A 5 -9.13 -44.68 -7.95
C SER A 5 -9.92 -45.16 -9.16
N ILE A 6 -10.75 -44.31 -9.77
CA ILE A 6 -11.35 -44.56 -11.09
C ILE A 6 -11.44 -43.25 -11.89
N PHE A 7 -10.56 -43.13 -12.89
CA PHE A 7 -10.72 -42.30 -14.09
C PHE A 7 -11.74 -42.96 -15.03
N PRO A 8 -12.42 -42.17 -15.87
CA PRO A 8 -12.68 -42.58 -17.26
C PRO A 8 -12.05 -41.54 -18.20
N ALA A 9 -11.06 -41.85 -19.04
CA ALA A 9 -11.04 -42.79 -20.17
C ALA A 9 -12.06 -42.41 -21.28
N LEU A 10 -11.48 -41.86 -22.35
CA LEU A 10 -12.06 -41.61 -23.68
C LEU A 10 -12.77 -42.85 -24.26
N PRO A 11 -13.72 -42.66 -25.19
CA PRO A 11 -13.97 -43.62 -26.26
C PRO A 11 -13.33 -43.20 -27.59
N ARG A 12 -12.49 -44.10 -28.11
CA ARG A 12 -12.14 -44.28 -29.52
C ARG A 12 -13.20 -45.17 -30.20
N SER A 13 -13.55 -44.85 -31.45
CA SER A 13 -14.08 -45.74 -32.52
C SER A 13 -14.14 -44.87 -33.78
N ILE A 14 -13.20 -44.89 -34.75
CA ILE A 14 -12.77 -45.88 -35.77
C ILE A 14 -13.88 -46.29 -36.77
N LEU A 15 -13.50 -46.18 -38.06
CA LEU A 15 -14.02 -46.73 -39.33
C LEU A 15 -14.90 -45.75 -40.12
N SER A 16 -14.78 -45.55 -41.44
CA SER A 16 -13.85 -45.95 -42.52
C SER A 16 -14.47 -45.42 -43.84
N LEU A 17 -13.64 -45.24 -44.89
CA LEU A 17 -13.98 -44.98 -46.31
C LEU A 17 -14.59 -43.60 -46.62
N SER A 18 -14.15 -42.81 -47.59
CA SER A 18 -13.78 -43.18 -48.97
C SER A 18 -13.13 -41.98 -49.67
N ALA A 19 -12.25 -42.28 -50.64
CA ALA A 19 -11.59 -41.33 -51.51
C ALA A 19 -12.54 -40.81 -52.60
N VAL A 20 -12.57 -39.48 -52.83
CA VAL A 20 -12.74 -38.87 -54.16
C VAL A 20 -12.08 -37.49 -54.12
N ALA A 21 -11.04 -37.31 -54.93
CA ALA A 21 -10.52 -36.01 -55.31
C ALA A 21 -11.54 -35.33 -56.24
N LEU A 22 -11.83 -34.04 -56.04
CA LEU A 22 -12.17 -33.08 -57.10
C LEU A 22 -12.24 -31.65 -56.55
N LEU A 23 -11.44 -30.81 -57.21
CA LEU A 23 -11.44 -29.35 -57.34
C LEU A 23 -12.52 -28.51 -56.60
N SER A 24 -12.02 -27.37 -56.11
CA SER A 24 -12.55 -26.00 -56.31
C SER A 24 -13.13 -25.25 -55.10
N LEU A 25 -12.79 -23.96 -55.11
CA LEU A 25 -13.29 -22.83 -54.32
C LEU A 25 -12.79 -22.69 -52.88
N SER A 26 -11.66 -22.00 -52.76
CA SER A 26 -11.31 -21.18 -51.61
C SER A 26 -12.46 -20.23 -51.25
N PRO A 27 -13.02 -20.27 -50.03
CA PRO A 27 -13.63 -19.07 -49.48
C PRO A 27 -12.47 -18.16 -49.10
N ALA A 28 -12.42 -16.96 -49.70
CA ALA A 28 -11.67 -15.86 -49.16
C ALA A 28 -12.29 -15.50 -47.80
N VAL A 29 -11.89 -16.25 -46.77
CA VAL A 29 -12.06 -15.86 -45.38
C VAL A 29 -11.23 -14.59 -45.24
N LEU A 30 -11.92 -13.46 -45.12
CA LEU A 30 -11.34 -12.23 -44.62
C LEU A 30 -10.71 -12.57 -43.26
N ALA A 31 -9.41 -12.80 -43.28
CA ALA A 31 -8.60 -12.92 -42.09
C ALA A 31 -8.67 -11.56 -41.38
N GLN A 32 -9.62 -11.43 -40.46
CA GLN A 32 -9.54 -10.44 -39.41
C GLN A 32 -8.19 -10.65 -38.72
N PRO A 33 -7.35 -9.61 -38.54
CA PRO A 33 -6.17 -9.75 -37.73
C PRO A 33 -6.65 -10.15 -36.33
N ALA A 34 -6.28 -11.36 -35.91
CA ALA A 34 -6.48 -11.78 -34.53
C ALA A 34 -5.87 -10.69 -33.63
N PRO A 35 -6.58 -10.23 -32.59
CA PRO A 35 -6.01 -9.26 -31.66
C PRO A 35 -4.68 -9.83 -31.16
N ALA A 36 -3.63 -9.02 -31.23
CA ALA A 36 -2.30 -9.43 -30.83
C ALA A 36 -2.35 -9.95 -29.37
N PRO A 37 -1.58 -11.01 -29.02
CA PRO A 37 -1.62 -11.64 -27.69
C PRO A 37 -1.34 -10.67 -26.53
N GLN A 38 -0.71 -9.52 -26.81
CA GLN A 38 -0.48 -8.44 -25.86
C GLN A 38 -1.78 -7.68 -25.49
N ALA A 39 -2.66 -7.42 -26.46
CA ALA A 39 -3.90 -6.69 -26.21
C ALA A 39 -4.89 -7.51 -25.34
N GLU A 40 -4.90 -8.83 -25.51
CA GLU A 40 -5.68 -9.74 -24.66
C GLU A 40 -5.11 -9.83 -23.23
N ALA A 41 -3.78 -9.87 -23.09
CA ALA A 41 -3.12 -9.83 -21.78
C ALA A 41 -3.39 -8.52 -21.03
N ASP A 42 -3.31 -7.37 -21.70
CA ASP A 42 -3.59 -6.05 -21.11
C ASP A 42 -5.08 -5.91 -20.73
N ALA A 43 -5.99 -6.53 -21.49
CA ALA A 43 -7.41 -6.57 -21.15
C ALA A 43 -7.67 -7.45 -19.92
N ALA A 44 -7.04 -8.63 -19.84
CA ALA A 44 -7.15 -9.53 -18.70
C ALA A 44 -6.60 -8.90 -17.41
N GLU A 45 -5.45 -8.22 -17.48
CA GLU A 45 -4.86 -7.55 -16.33
C GLU A 45 -5.74 -6.39 -15.83
N ARG A 46 -6.31 -5.58 -16.73
CA ARG A 46 -7.27 -4.54 -16.37
C ARG A 46 -8.52 -5.12 -15.70
N ALA A 47 -9.07 -6.21 -16.23
CA ALA A 47 -10.21 -6.89 -15.63
C ALA A 47 -9.87 -7.41 -14.21
N GLN A 48 -8.67 -7.95 -14.01
CA GLN A 48 -8.20 -8.39 -12.70
C GLN A 48 -8.07 -7.23 -11.71
N ARG A 49 -7.53 -6.07 -12.13
CA ARG A 49 -7.45 -4.88 -11.28
C ARG A 49 -8.83 -4.40 -10.83
N VAL A 50 -9.79 -4.35 -11.75
CA VAL A 50 -11.18 -3.97 -11.44
C VAL A 50 -11.82 -4.95 -10.45
N ALA A 51 -11.57 -6.25 -10.61
CA ALA A 51 -12.07 -7.27 -9.68
C ALA A 51 -11.42 -7.16 -8.28
N GLU A 52 -10.12 -6.90 -8.21
CA GLU A 52 -9.40 -6.66 -6.95
C GLU A 52 -9.91 -5.39 -6.25
N ASP A 53 -10.17 -4.31 -7.00
CA ASP A 53 -10.74 -3.06 -6.49
C ASP A 53 -12.15 -3.25 -5.94
N ALA A 54 -12.99 -3.98 -6.66
CA ALA A 54 -14.34 -4.31 -6.20
C ALA A 54 -14.30 -5.13 -4.90
N ARG A 55 -13.40 -6.12 -4.82
CA ARG A 55 -13.20 -6.92 -3.61
C ARG A 55 -12.69 -6.08 -2.44
N ARG A 56 -11.75 -5.16 -2.67
CA ARG A 56 -11.27 -4.22 -1.64
C ARG A 56 -12.44 -3.39 -1.10
N ALA A 57 -13.21 -2.77 -1.99
CA ALA A 57 -14.34 -1.93 -1.62
C ALA A 57 -15.41 -2.70 -0.83
N GLU A 58 -15.67 -3.95 -1.21
CA GLU A 58 -16.59 -4.83 -0.49
C GLU A 58 -16.10 -5.12 0.93
N LEU A 59 -14.83 -5.51 1.09
CA LEU A 59 -14.23 -5.77 2.41
C LEU A 59 -14.24 -4.53 3.31
N GLU A 60 -13.98 -3.34 2.75
CA GLU A 60 -14.06 -2.07 3.47
C GLU A 60 -15.50 -1.77 3.91
N ALA A 61 -16.48 -1.98 3.03
CA ALA A 61 -17.89 -1.79 3.34
C ALA A 61 -18.37 -2.76 4.43
N GLN A 62 -18.00 -4.04 4.35
CA GLN A 62 -18.31 -5.04 5.37
C GLN A 62 -17.65 -4.72 6.71
N GLY A 63 -16.37 -4.33 6.70
CA GLY A 63 -15.66 -3.90 7.91
C GLY A 63 -16.32 -2.69 8.57
N LYS A 64 -16.71 -1.69 7.78
CA LYS A 64 -17.45 -0.52 8.29
C LYS A 64 -18.81 -0.90 8.87
N ALA A 65 -19.59 -1.71 8.15
CA ALA A 65 -20.90 -2.16 8.60
C ALA A 65 -20.81 -2.90 9.95
N LEU A 66 -19.81 -3.77 10.12
CA LEU A 66 -19.59 -4.48 11.39
C LEU A 66 -19.21 -3.54 12.54
N ARG A 67 -18.46 -2.45 12.29
CA ARG A 67 -18.19 -1.44 13.32
C ARG A 67 -19.44 -0.69 13.73
N ASP A 68 -20.23 -0.28 12.74
CA ASP A 68 -21.47 0.46 12.97
C ASP A 68 -22.48 -0.41 13.72
N GLU A 69 -22.59 -1.70 13.36
CA GLU A 69 -23.37 -2.71 14.09
C GLU A 69 -22.88 -2.86 15.53
N ALA A 70 -21.58 -3.09 15.74
CA ALA A 70 -21.01 -3.24 17.09
C ALA A 70 -21.30 -2.03 17.98
N GLU A 71 -21.22 -0.83 17.43
CA GLU A 71 -21.51 0.42 18.15
C GLU A 71 -23.00 0.57 18.46
N ALA A 72 -23.87 0.26 17.48
CA ALA A 72 -25.31 0.31 17.66
C ALA A 72 -25.78 -0.70 18.72
N THR A 73 -25.31 -1.94 18.65
CA THR A 73 -25.61 -2.99 19.62
C THR A 73 -25.11 -2.61 21.01
N PHE A 74 -23.89 -2.06 21.12
CA PHE A 74 -23.37 -1.63 22.42
C PHE A 74 -24.22 -0.51 23.03
N LYS A 75 -24.56 0.52 22.26
CA LYS A 75 -25.39 1.63 22.76
C LYS A 75 -26.78 1.16 23.20
N ALA A 76 -27.40 0.27 22.43
CA ALA A 76 -28.70 -0.30 22.77
C ALA A 76 -28.63 -1.17 24.03
N THR A 77 -27.57 -1.95 24.21
CA THR A 77 -27.41 -2.85 25.36
C THR A 77 -26.96 -2.12 26.62
N GLU A 78 -26.11 -1.11 26.51
CA GLU A 78 -25.61 -0.30 27.61
C GLU A 78 -26.75 0.43 28.33
N ALA A 79 -27.70 1.01 27.58
CA ALA A 79 -28.87 1.67 28.17
C ALA A 79 -29.65 0.73 29.10
N GLY A 80 -29.93 -0.50 28.66
CA GLY A 80 -30.62 -1.51 29.45
C GLY A 80 -29.77 -2.19 30.53
N CYS A 81 -28.45 -1.92 30.59
CA CYS A 81 -27.61 -2.44 31.67
C CYS A 81 -27.83 -1.69 32.99
N TYR A 82 -28.21 -0.41 32.94
CA TYR A 82 -28.43 0.40 34.14
C TYR A 82 -29.64 -0.05 34.97
N ASP A 83 -30.61 -0.73 34.35
CA ASP A 83 -31.79 -1.27 35.03
C ASP A 83 -31.51 -2.61 35.75
N LYS A 84 -30.32 -3.18 35.60
CA LYS A 84 -29.97 -4.50 36.14
C LYS A 84 -29.26 -4.38 37.48
N PHE A 85 -29.45 -5.39 38.34
CA PHE A 85 -28.76 -5.44 39.64
C PHE A 85 -27.22 -5.49 39.52
N LEU A 86 -26.69 -6.22 38.52
CA LEU A 86 -25.25 -6.33 38.25
C LEU A 86 -24.82 -5.44 37.07
N VAL A 87 -25.06 -4.13 37.16
CA VAL A 87 -24.77 -3.14 36.11
C VAL A 87 -23.36 -3.30 35.53
N ASN A 88 -22.34 -3.31 36.39
CA ASN A 88 -20.93 -3.38 35.96
C ASN A 88 -20.64 -4.65 35.16
N ARG A 89 -21.13 -5.81 35.63
CA ARG A 89 -20.96 -7.08 34.90
C ARG A 89 -21.66 -7.04 33.54
N CYS A 90 -22.85 -6.43 33.47
CA CYS A 90 -23.58 -6.27 32.20
C CYS A 90 -22.79 -5.41 31.21
N ILE A 91 -22.30 -4.26 31.65
CA ILE A 91 -21.52 -3.34 30.82
C ILE A 91 -20.23 -4.02 30.34
N ASP A 92 -19.54 -4.75 31.22
CA ASP A 92 -18.32 -5.47 30.84
C ASP A 92 -18.57 -6.55 29.78
N GLN A 93 -19.69 -7.27 29.88
CA GLN A 93 -20.10 -8.24 28.87
C GLN A 93 -20.42 -7.56 27.52
N ALA A 94 -21.15 -6.45 27.55
CA ALA A 94 -21.45 -5.66 26.35
C ALA A 94 -20.17 -5.11 25.69
N LYS A 95 -19.22 -4.62 26.50
CA LYS A 95 -17.91 -4.17 26.01
C LYS A 95 -17.12 -5.30 25.37
N ARG A 96 -17.10 -6.50 25.96
CA ARG A 96 -16.43 -7.68 25.36
C ARG A 96 -17.04 -8.03 24.01
N GLN A 97 -18.35 -8.10 23.92
CA GLN A 97 -19.04 -8.38 22.65
C GLN A 97 -18.75 -7.31 21.58
N ARG A 98 -18.74 -6.03 21.96
CA ARG A 98 -18.34 -4.93 21.06
C ARG A 98 -16.91 -5.12 20.56
N LEU A 99 -15.97 -5.42 21.45
CA LEU A 99 -14.57 -5.62 21.10
C LEU A 99 -14.38 -6.81 20.14
N ASP A 100 -15.08 -7.92 20.36
CA ASP A 100 -14.99 -9.10 19.49
C ASP A 100 -15.50 -8.78 18.08
N THR A 101 -16.61 -8.05 17.96
CA THR A 101 -17.11 -7.61 16.64
C THR A 101 -16.18 -6.59 15.97
N ILE A 102 -15.61 -5.65 16.72
CA ILE A 102 -14.61 -4.71 16.19
C ILE A 102 -13.35 -5.44 15.72
N GLN A 103 -12.91 -6.50 16.41
CA GLN A 103 -11.76 -7.29 15.98
C GLN A 103 -12.03 -7.98 14.65
N ARG A 104 -13.23 -8.55 14.46
CA ARG A 104 -13.65 -9.11 13.16
C ARG A 104 -13.67 -8.06 12.06
N ALA A 105 -14.20 -6.87 12.34
CA ALA A 105 -14.17 -5.75 11.39
C ALA A 105 -12.73 -5.36 10.99
N ARG A 106 -11.82 -5.30 11.97
CA ARG A 106 -10.40 -4.98 11.72
C ARG A 106 -9.69 -6.04 10.87
N ALA A 107 -10.07 -7.31 10.99
CA ALA A 107 -9.53 -8.37 10.14
C ALA A 107 -9.90 -8.13 8.67
N LEU A 108 -11.16 -7.80 8.37
CA LEU A 108 -11.61 -7.46 7.01
C LEU A 108 -10.91 -6.21 6.46
N GLU A 109 -10.77 -5.17 7.28
CA GLU A 109 -10.03 -3.96 6.89
C GLU A 109 -8.54 -4.24 6.66
N ALA A 110 -7.94 -5.18 7.38
CA ALA A 110 -6.57 -5.58 7.16
C ALA A 110 -6.43 -6.30 5.82
N GLU A 111 -7.35 -7.21 5.47
CA GLU A 111 -7.38 -7.85 4.16
C GLU A 111 -7.53 -6.83 3.02
N ALA A 112 -8.44 -5.86 3.15
CA ALA A 112 -8.58 -4.77 2.20
C ALA A 112 -7.27 -3.98 2.02
N ARG A 113 -6.58 -3.67 3.12
CA ARG A 113 -5.26 -3.01 3.08
C ARG A 113 -4.18 -3.85 2.41
N GLN A 114 -4.19 -5.17 2.55
CA GLN A 114 -3.23 -6.02 1.85
C GLN A 114 -3.43 -5.96 0.33
N ILE A 115 -4.68 -5.92 -0.14
CA ILE A 115 -4.99 -5.73 -1.57
C ILE A 115 -4.48 -4.37 -2.04
N ASP A 116 -4.76 -3.30 -1.30
CA ASP A 116 -4.30 -1.95 -1.65
C ASP A 116 -2.76 -1.85 -1.72
N LEU A 117 -2.07 -2.44 -0.74
CA LEU A 117 -0.61 -2.46 -0.70
C LEU A 117 -0.03 -3.25 -1.89
N ALA A 118 -0.60 -4.40 -2.22
CA ALA A 118 -0.17 -5.20 -3.37
C ALA A 118 -0.34 -4.42 -4.68
N GLN A 119 -1.46 -3.71 -4.86
CA GLN A 119 -1.69 -2.86 -6.03
C GLN A 119 -0.68 -1.71 -6.12
N ARG A 120 -0.40 -1.02 -5.00
CA ARG A 120 0.61 0.05 -4.96
C ARG A 120 2.01 -0.46 -5.27
N GLN A 121 2.36 -1.65 -4.79
CA GLN A 121 3.66 -2.27 -5.08
C GLN A 121 3.79 -2.60 -6.57
N ARG A 122 2.75 -3.14 -7.21
CA ARG A 122 2.73 -3.39 -8.67
C ARG A 122 2.89 -2.08 -9.45
N ALA A 123 2.11 -1.06 -9.12
CA ALA A 123 2.20 0.27 -9.76
C ALA A 123 3.60 0.91 -9.58
N ALA A 124 4.19 0.79 -8.38
CA ALA A 124 5.55 1.27 -8.15
C ALA A 124 6.60 0.50 -8.96
N ALA A 125 6.43 -0.83 -9.11
CA ALA A 125 7.32 -1.64 -9.93
C ALA A 125 7.22 -1.28 -11.43
N GLU A 126 6.03 -1.00 -11.95
CA GLU A 126 5.80 -0.54 -13.33
C GLU A 126 6.49 0.81 -13.59
N VAL A 127 6.36 1.75 -12.64
CA VAL A 127 7.05 3.05 -12.72
C VAL A 127 8.57 2.87 -12.67
N GLN A 128 9.09 2.00 -11.80
CA GLN A 128 10.52 1.73 -11.75
C GLN A 128 11.03 1.02 -13.00
N ALA A 129 10.25 0.08 -13.57
CA ALA A 129 10.60 -0.61 -14.81
C ALA A 129 10.65 0.38 -15.99
N SER A 130 9.65 1.26 -16.11
CA SER A 130 9.64 2.29 -17.16
C SER A 130 10.80 3.29 -17.00
N GLN A 131 11.18 3.66 -15.78
CA GLN A 131 12.38 4.48 -15.53
C GLN A 131 13.70 3.79 -15.88
N ARG A 132 13.80 2.46 -15.71
CA ARG A 132 15.00 1.68 -16.09
C ARG A 132 15.12 1.48 -17.60
N LEU A 133 14.00 1.41 -18.29
CA LEU A 133 13.91 1.27 -19.75
C LEU A 133 14.00 2.62 -20.47
N ALA A 134 13.75 3.72 -19.77
CA ALA A 134 13.93 5.06 -20.32
C ALA A 134 15.41 5.27 -20.66
N PRO A 135 15.75 5.63 -21.92
CA PRO A 135 17.10 6.05 -22.24
C PRO A 135 17.48 7.25 -21.37
N PRO A 136 18.78 7.42 -21.03
CA PRO A 136 19.22 8.64 -20.34
C PRO A 136 18.70 9.82 -21.13
N THR A 137 17.92 10.68 -20.48
CA THR A 137 17.36 11.87 -21.10
C THR A 137 18.54 12.72 -21.59
N GLU A 138 18.80 12.69 -22.90
CA GLU A 138 19.77 13.60 -23.50
C GLU A 138 19.30 15.03 -23.17
N PRO A 139 20.19 15.89 -22.67
CA PRO A 139 19.84 17.29 -22.45
C PRO A 139 19.30 17.84 -23.77
N ALA A 140 18.09 18.41 -23.71
CA ALA A 140 17.39 18.91 -24.89
C ALA A 140 18.33 19.70 -25.79
N ALA A 141 18.57 19.22 -27.00
CA ALA A 141 19.34 19.94 -27.99
C ALA A 141 18.68 21.31 -28.22
N PRO A 142 19.45 22.40 -28.24
CA PRO A 142 18.91 23.73 -28.49
C PRO A 142 18.16 23.71 -29.84
N ALA A 143 16.94 24.26 -29.84
CA ALA A 143 16.10 24.30 -31.03
C ALA A 143 16.87 24.96 -32.20
N PRO A 144 16.77 24.44 -33.43
CA PRO A 144 17.45 25.05 -34.56
C PRO A 144 16.86 26.43 -34.83
N ASP A 145 17.75 27.40 -34.86
CA ASP A 145 17.48 28.81 -35.10
C ASP A 145 16.82 28.99 -36.50
N PRO A 146 15.64 29.62 -36.64
CA PRO A 146 14.96 29.77 -37.94
C PRO A 146 15.76 30.61 -38.95
N ALA A 147 16.83 31.27 -38.52
CA ALA A 147 17.76 32.01 -39.38
C ALA A 147 18.68 31.11 -40.23
N ALA A 148 18.72 29.79 -40.00
CA ALA A 148 19.56 28.87 -40.77
C ALA A 148 18.94 28.48 -42.14
N ALA A 149 17.62 28.57 -42.31
CA ALA A 149 16.94 28.19 -43.55
C ALA A 149 17.12 29.20 -44.71
N GLN A 150 17.72 30.37 -44.47
CA GLN A 150 17.92 31.42 -45.48
C GLN A 150 19.34 31.50 -46.03
N ARG A 151 20.27 30.63 -45.62
CA ARG A 151 21.63 30.63 -46.15
C ARG A 151 21.72 29.65 -47.32
N GLY A 152 21.60 30.20 -48.52
CA GLY A 152 21.90 29.52 -49.78
C GLY A 152 23.32 28.93 -49.78
N ALA A 153 23.48 27.89 -50.60
CA ALA A 153 24.69 27.07 -50.73
C ALA A 153 25.98 27.89 -50.79
N THR A 154 26.73 27.90 -49.69
CA THR A 154 28.15 28.21 -49.67
C THR A 154 28.89 27.08 -48.96
N VAL A 155 29.98 26.64 -49.58
CA VAL A 155 30.87 25.57 -49.13
C VAL A 155 31.25 25.81 -47.66
N ILE A 156 30.89 24.87 -46.78
CA ILE A 156 31.22 24.94 -45.36
C ILE A 156 32.65 24.42 -45.18
N PRO A 157 33.62 25.24 -44.75
CA PRO A 157 34.90 24.70 -44.30
C PRO A 157 34.69 23.95 -42.98
N VAL A 158 35.25 22.74 -42.88
CA VAL A 158 35.25 21.93 -41.65
C VAL A 158 35.81 22.80 -40.50
N PRO A 159 35.09 22.98 -39.38
CA PRO A 159 35.59 23.79 -38.28
C PRO A 159 36.82 23.11 -37.66
N SER A 160 37.88 23.90 -37.46
CA SER A 160 39.11 23.48 -36.80
C SER A 160 38.80 22.90 -35.40
N PRO A 161 39.49 21.83 -34.93
CA PRO A 161 39.21 21.20 -33.64
C PRO A 161 39.54 22.07 -32.41
N ASP A 162 40.14 23.24 -32.60
CA ASP A 162 40.58 24.16 -31.52
C ASP A 162 39.62 25.35 -31.33
N VAL A 163 38.32 25.10 -31.15
CA VAL A 163 37.39 26.15 -30.69
C VAL A 163 37.01 25.85 -29.24
N ASP A 164 37.69 26.51 -28.31
CA ASP A 164 37.27 26.56 -26.91
C ASP A 164 35.94 27.32 -26.82
N ILE A 165 34.83 26.58 -26.82
CA ILE A 165 33.49 27.15 -26.60
C ILE A 165 33.38 27.47 -25.10
N ALA A 166 33.81 28.68 -24.73
CA ALA A 166 33.60 29.17 -23.38
C ALA A 166 32.09 29.33 -23.10
N PRO A 167 31.60 28.90 -21.92
CA PRO A 167 30.20 29.08 -21.56
C PRO A 167 29.85 30.57 -21.55
N THR A 168 28.66 30.90 -22.06
CA THR A 168 28.20 32.28 -22.05
C THR A 168 27.93 32.73 -20.61
N PRO A 169 28.10 34.03 -20.29
CA PRO A 169 27.79 34.57 -18.96
C PRO A 169 26.36 34.26 -18.48
N GLU A 170 25.41 34.13 -19.41
CA GLU A 170 24.03 33.74 -19.12
C GLU A 170 23.90 32.26 -18.70
N ALA A 171 24.60 31.35 -19.37
CA ALA A 171 24.63 29.94 -19.01
C ALA A 171 25.22 29.74 -17.60
N ASP A 172 26.24 30.52 -17.25
CA ASP A 172 26.83 30.50 -15.90
C ASP A 172 25.87 31.06 -14.84
N ARG A 173 25.09 32.10 -15.16
CA ARG A 173 24.04 32.61 -14.27
C ARG A 173 22.98 31.53 -13.97
N ILE A 174 22.49 30.86 -15.02
CA ILE A 174 21.49 29.79 -14.88
C ILE A 174 22.06 28.62 -14.06
N ARG A 175 23.33 28.25 -14.27
CA ARG A 175 24.00 27.20 -13.50
C ARG A 175 24.10 27.57 -12.01
N ARG A 176 24.45 28.81 -11.69
CA ARG A 176 24.51 29.31 -10.32
C ARG A 176 23.14 29.33 -9.65
N GLU A 177 22.11 29.78 -10.36
CA GLU A 177 20.73 29.81 -9.85
C GLU A 177 20.22 28.39 -9.55
N ARG A 178 20.45 27.43 -10.45
CA ARG A 178 20.10 26.02 -10.21
C ARG A 178 20.86 25.42 -9.02
N ALA A 179 22.14 25.75 -8.89
CA ALA A 179 22.95 25.29 -7.76
C ALA A 179 22.45 25.87 -6.43
N GLN A 180 22.05 27.15 -6.41
CA GLN A 180 21.44 27.79 -5.24
C GLN A 180 20.11 27.13 -4.89
N SER A 181 19.20 26.96 -5.87
CA SER A 181 17.92 26.29 -5.66
C SER A 181 18.08 24.86 -5.15
N ALA A 182 19.05 24.11 -5.67
CA ALA A 182 19.37 22.76 -5.19
C ALA A 182 19.92 22.76 -3.75
N SER A 183 20.76 23.74 -3.41
CA SER A 183 21.28 23.93 -2.04
C SER A 183 20.16 24.27 -1.07
N ASP A 184 19.25 25.16 -1.43
CA ASP A 184 18.11 25.56 -0.60
C ASP A 184 17.13 24.40 -0.41
N ALA A 185 16.87 23.63 -1.46
CA ALA A 185 16.08 22.40 -1.39
C ALA A 185 16.74 21.35 -0.47
N ALA A 186 18.07 21.19 -0.53
CA ALA A 186 18.80 20.29 0.35
C ALA A 186 18.73 20.74 1.83
N ALA A 187 18.93 22.04 2.09
CA ALA A 187 18.87 22.62 3.42
C ALA A 187 17.47 22.48 4.05
N THR A 188 16.42 22.74 3.28
CA THR A 188 15.03 22.57 3.74
C THR A 188 14.70 21.10 4.00
N ALA A 189 15.15 20.17 3.15
CA ALA A 189 14.97 18.74 3.37
C ALA A 189 15.70 18.26 4.64
N GLU A 190 16.91 18.77 4.90
CA GLU A 190 17.66 18.47 6.12
C GLU A 190 16.96 19.02 7.37
N ALA A 191 16.52 20.27 7.33
CA ALA A 191 15.76 20.88 8.43
C ALA A 191 14.49 20.07 8.75
N GLN A 192 13.78 19.57 7.74
CA GLN A 192 12.61 18.72 7.93
C GLN A 192 12.96 17.36 8.55
N ARG A 193 14.09 16.74 8.16
CA ARG A 193 14.57 15.49 8.77
C ARG A 193 14.91 15.71 10.24
N ASN A 194 15.68 16.76 10.54
CA ASN A 194 16.08 17.12 11.89
C ASN A 194 14.86 17.42 12.78
N ALA A 195 13.84 18.12 12.25
CA ALA A 195 12.60 18.37 12.96
C ALA A 195 11.83 17.07 13.29
N ARG A 196 11.71 16.14 12.33
CA ARG A 196 11.06 14.83 12.56
C ARG A 196 11.84 13.98 13.55
N ASP A 197 13.16 14.06 13.55
CA ASP A 197 14.01 13.30 14.47
C ASP A 197 13.97 13.88 15.88
N ALA A 198 13.93 15.20 16.02
CA ALA A 198 13.68 15.88 17.29
C ALA A 198 12.28 15.52 17.85
N GLU A 199 11.24 15.52 17.01
CA GLU A 199 9.89 15.11 17.41
C GLU A 199 9.85 13.65 17.86
N ARG A 200 10.51 12.74 17.13
CA ARG A 200 10.62 11.33 17.51
C ARG A 200 11.39 11.15 18.82
N ALA A 201 12.45 11.92 19.04
CA ALA A 201 13.20 11.91 20.29
C ALA A 201 12.32 12.39 21.47
N ALA A 202 11.58 13.49 21.30
CA ALA A 202 10.66 14.01 22.31
C ALA A 202 9.53 13.01 22.63
N LYS A 203 8.99 12.32 21.62
CA LYS A 203 8.00 11.26 21.84
C LYS A 203 8.57 10.08 22.63
N ARG A 204 9.82 9.68 22.38
CA ARG A 204 10.48 8.62 23.15
C ARG A 204 10.68 9.03 24.61
N THR A 205 11.19 10.24 24.86
CA THR A 205 11.38 10.71 26.23
C THR A 205 10.06 10.85 26.98
N GLN A 206 9.00 11.33 26.32
CA GLN A 206 7.66 11.37 26.91
C GLN A 206 7.15 9.95 27.24
N ALA A 207 7.28 9.00 26.31
CA ALA A 207 6.84 7.62 26.54
C ALA A 207 7.62 6.95 27.69
N GLU A 208 8.91 7.21 27.81
CA GLU A 208 9.76 6.75 28.92
C GLU A 208 9.32 7.37 30.25
N ALA A 209 9.05 8.68 30.27
CA ALA A 209 8.55 9.37 31.46
C ALA A 209 7.16 8.84 31.89
N GLU A 210 6.25 8.61 30.94
CA GLU A 210 4.94 8.02 31.20
C GLU A 210 5.05 6.55 31.68
N ALA A 211 6.02 5.79 31.17
CA ALA A 211 6.30 4.44 31.66
C ALA A 211 6.86 4.47 33.09
N ALA A 212 7.79 5.37 33.39
CA ALA A 212 8.34 5.57 34.74
C ALA A 212 7.24 5.98 35.73
N ALA A 213 6.39 6.95 35.36
CA ALA A 213 5.26 7.37 36.19
C ALA A 213 4.28 6.23 36.49
N ARG A 214 4.00 5.37 35.51
CA ARG A 214 3.18 4.16 35.70
C ARG A 214 3.85 3.15 36.63
N ALA A 215 5.16 2.96 36.50
CA ALA A 215 5.91 2.07 37.38
C ALA A 215 5.91 2.55 38.84
N GLU A 216 6.07 3.86 39.07
CA GLU A 216 5.96 4.46 40.39
C GLU A 216 4.55 4.35 40.97
N ALA A 217 3.51 4.60 40.17
CA ALA A 217 2.13 4.44 40.60
C ALA A 217 1.86 2.99 41.05
N ALA A 218 2.29 2.01 40.25
CA ALA A 218 2.17 0.60 40.61
C ALA A 218 2.97 0.25 41.88
N ALA A 219 4.13 0.86 42.11
CA ALA A 219 4.90 0.68 43.33
C ALA A 219 4.18 1.25 44.56
N ARG A 220 3.60 2.45 44.45
CA ARG A 220 2.79 3.06 45.51
C ARG A 220 1.55 2.22 45.84
N ASP A 221 0.88 1.69 44.84
CA ASP A 221 -0.29 0.83 45.03
C ASP A 221 0.08 -0.49 45.73
N ARG A 222 1.20 -1.12 45.35
CA ARG A 222 1.72 -2.30 46.05
C ARG A 222 2.02 -1.99 47.51
N ALA A 223 2.74 -0.91 47.80
CA ALA A 223 3.06 -0.52 49.17
C ALA A 223 1.79 -0.28 50.01
N ARG A 224 0.78 0.38 49.43
CA ARG A 224 -0.52 0.60 50.09
C ARG A 224 -1.26 -0.71 50.38
N TYR A 225 -1.18 -1.66 49.45
CA TYR A 225 -1.80 -2.99 49.63
C TYR A 225 -1.08 -3.80 50.72
N GLU A 226 0.25 -3.81 50.71
CA GLU A 226 1.07 -4.46 51.73
C GLU A 226 0.84 -3.88 53.13
N GLU A 227 0.72 -2.55 53.25
CA GLU A 227 0.38 -1.90 54.52
C GLU A 227 -1.00 -2.34 55.04
N ARG A 228 -2.00 -2.40 54.15
CA ARG A 228 -3.33 -2.92 54.51
C ARG A 228 -3.26 -4.36 54.97
N LEU A 229 -2.51 -5.20 54.26
CA LEU A 229 -2.36 -6.62 54.60
C LEU A 229 -1.76 -6.77 56.01
N ARG A 230 -0.68 -6.03 56.31
CA ARG A 230 -0.07 -6.00 57.64
C ARG A 230 -1.05 -5.60 58.73
N LYS A 231 -1.84 -4.53 58.52
CA LYS A 231 -2.86 -4.11 59.48
C LYS A 231 -3.90 -5.21 59.73
N TYR A 232 -4.37 -5.87 58.67
CA TYR A 232 -5.28 -7.00 58.83
C TYR A 232 -4.65 -8.17 59.61
N GLU A 233 -3.39 -8.49 59.37
CA GLU A 233 -2.67 -9.52 60.11
C GLU A 233 -2.50 -9.18 61.60
N GLU A 234 -2.16 -7.93 61.90
CA GLU A 234 -2.04 -7.41 63.28
C GLU A 234 -3.41 -7.45 64.01
N GLU A 235 -4.49 -7.03 63.35
CA GLU A 235 -5.85 -7.12 63.90
C GLU A 235 -6.28 -8.57 64.16
N GLN A 236 -5.96 -9.49 63.25
CA GLN A 236 -6.28 -10.91 63.41
C GLN A 236 -5.45 -11.56 64.52
N ALA A 237 -4.21 -11.14 64.72
CA ALA A 237 -3.37 -11.59 65.83
C ALA A 237 -3.89 -11.06 67.18
N ALA A 238 -4.36 -9.82 67.22
CA ALA A 238 -4.95 -9.22 68.42
C ALA A 238 -6.25 -9.91 68.84
N LYS A 239 -7.10 -10.31 67.89
CA LYS A 239 -8.36 -11.04 68.17
C LYS A 239 -8.16 -12.48 68.66
N LYS A 240 -7.01 -13.08 68.39
CA LYS A 240 -6.68 -14.46 68.77
C LYS A 240 -5.95 -14.58 70.11
N LYS A 241 -5.57 -13.45 70.72
CA LYS A 241 -5.01 -13.36 72.07
C LYS A 241 -6.11 -13.01 73.07
#